data_AF-A0A5C7JQS2-F1
#
_entry.id   AF-A0A5C7JQS2-F1
#
_cell.length_a   1.000
_cell.length_b   1.000
_cell.length_c   1.000
_cell.angle_alpha   90.00
_cell.angle_beta   90.00
_cell.angle_gamma   90.00
#
_symmetry.space_group_name_H-M   'P 1'
#
loop_
_entity.id
_entity.type
_entity.pdbx_description
1 polymer ?
#
loop_
_entity_poly.entity_id
_entity_poly.type
_entity_poly.pdbx_seq_one_letter_code
_entity_poly.pdbx_strand_id
1 'polypeptide(L)' 'MQDSIVESVINKFKQRSEVGIKKYNKTLDREDLSELDWINHAQEELMDGILYLEKLKQIKLKE' A
#
# COMPACT_ATOMS: atom_id res chain seq x y z
N MET A 1 21.69 8.07 16.89
CA MET A 1 20.30 8.57 16.94
C MET A 1 19.60 8.02 15.72
N GLN A 2 18.49 7.30 15.87
CA GLN A 2 17.70 6.78 14.75
C GLN A 2 16.48 7.69 14.53
N ASP A 3 16.12 7.90 13.28
CA ASP A 3 14.91 8.64 12.93
C ASP A 3 13.68 7.78 13.23
N SER A 4 12.92 8.18 14.25
CA SER A 4 11.74 7.42 14.71
C SER A 4 10.60 7.41 13.69
N ILE A 5 10.51 8.41 12.82
CA ILE A 5 9.51 8.46 11.76
C ILE A 5 9.85 7.44 10.67
N VAL A 6 11.12 7.41 10.25
CA VAL A 6 11.61 6.43 9.27
C VAL A 6 11.42 5.01 9.79
N GLU A 7 11.77 4.75 11.05
CA GLU A 7 11.61 3.42 11.66
C GLU A 7 10.13 3.00 11.74
N SER A 8 9.24 3.93 12.07
CA SER A 8 7.78 3.68 12.07
C SER A 8 7.27 3.29 10.68
N VAL A 9 7.73 3.97 9.63
CA VAL A 9 7.35 3.67 8.24
C VAL A 9 7.90 2.30 7.80
N ILE A 10 9.16 1.99 8.11
CA ILE A 10 9.75 0.67 7.83
C ILE A 10 8.94 -0.44 8.50
N ASN A 11 8.55 -0.26 9.76
CA ASN A 11 7.77 -1.26 10.49
C ASN A 11 6.36 -1.45 9.91
N LYS A 12 5.73 -0.39 9.39
CA LYS A 12 4.47 -0.54 8.64
C LYS A 12 4.63 -1.37 7.37
N PHE A 13 5.74 -1.20 6.62
CA PHE A 13 6.02 -2.03 5.45
C PHE A 13 6.18 -3.52 5.83
N LYS A 14 6.95 -3.82 6.88
CA LYS A 14 7.13 -5.19 7.38
C LYS A 14 5.80 -5.83 7.78
N GLN A 15 4.99 -5.12 8.58
CA GLN A 15 3.68 -5.61 9.01
C GLN A 15 2.73 -5.87 7.85
N ARG A 16 2.68 -4.97 6.86
CA ARG A 16 1.87 -5.19 5.65
C ARG A 16 2.33 -6.42 4.86
N SER A 17 3.63 -6.61 4.72
CA SER A 17 4.20 -7.79 4.07
C SER A 17 3.81 -9.08 4.80
N GLU A 18 3.95 -9.12 6.14
CA GLU A 18 3.55 -10.28 6.94
C GLU A 18 2.07 -10.63 6.81
N VAL A 19 1.19 -9.63 6.80
CA VAL A 19 -0.26 -9.84 6.59
C VAL A 19 -0.53 -10.38 5.18
N GLY A 20 0.11 -9.82 4.15
CA GLY A 20 0.00 -10.31 2.78
C GLY A 20 0.44 -11.77 2.65
N ILE A 21 1.58 -12.12 3.25
CA ILE A 21 2.10 -13.49 3.29
C ILE A 21 1.10 -14.40 4.02
N LYS A 22 0.60 -14.02 5.19
CA LYS A 22 -0.37 -14.84 5.94
C LYS A 22 -1.67 -15.06 5.18
N LYS A 23 -2.14 -14.05 4.43
CA LYS A 23 -3.44 -14.09 3.74
C LYS A 23 -3.37 -14.83 2.40
N TYR A 24 -2.31 -14.63 1.64
CA TYR A 24 -2.20 -15.12 0.27
C TYR A 24 -1.14 -16.21 0.10
N ASN A 25 -0.35 -16.49 1.13
CA ASN A 25 0.80 -17.40 1.11
C ASN A 25 1.79 -17.10 -0.03
N LYS A 26 1.93 -15.81 -0.37
CA LYS A 26 2.77 -15.32 -1.48
C LYS A 26 3.54 -14.08 -1.04
N THR A 27 4.77 -13.96 -1.54
CA THR A 27 5.59 -12.73 -1.50
C THR A 27 5.51 -12.02 -2.85
N LEU A 28 6.23 -10.90 -3.00
CA LEU A 28 6.43 -10.28 -4.31
C LEU A 28 7.36 -11.10 -5.22
N ASP A 29 8.08 -12.10 -4.70
CA ASP A 29 8.88 -13.07 -5.48
C ASP A 29 8.01 -14.15 -6.16
N ARG A 30 6.72 -13.88 -6.30
CA ARG A 30 5.76 -14.78 -6.95
C ARG A 30 5.94 -14.74 -8.47
N GLU A 31 5.81 -15.89 -9.12
CA GLU A 31 6.01 -16.04 -10.57
C GLU A 31 4.69 -16.21 -11.34
N ASP A 32 3.54 -16.08 -10.67
CA ASP A 32 2.22 -16.38 -11.24
C ASP A 32 1.48 -15.15 -11.80
N LEU A 33 2.10 -13.97 -11.80
CA LEU A 33 1.54 -12.75 -12.37
C LEU A 33 2.35 -12.30 -13.59
N SER A 34 1.66 -11.84 -14.63
CA SER A 34 2.30 -11.17 -15.76
C SER A 34 2.67 -9.73 -15.41
N GLU A 35 3.54 -9.10 -16.21
CA GLU A 35 3.87 -7.68 -16.05
C GLU A 35 2.61 -6.79 -16.16
N LEU A 36 1.63 -7.19 -16.99
CA LEU A 36 0.36 -6.47 -17.12
C LEU A 36 -0.48 -6.57 -15.84
N ASP A 37 -0.50 -7.73 -15.19
CA ASP A 37 -1.22 -7.89 -13.92
C ASP A 37 -0.62 -6.99 -12.84
N TRP A 38 0.71 -6.91 -12.77
CA TRP A 38 1.39 -5.99 -11.85
C TRP A 38 1.02 -4.53 -12.10
N ILE A 39 0.98 -4.11 -13.36
CA ILE A 39 0.57 -2.75 -13.74
C ILE A 39 -0.88 -2.49 -13.32
N ASN A 40 -1.79 -3.42 -13.62
CA ASN A 40 -3.20 -3.27 -13.29
C ASN A 40 -3.40 -3.18 -11.78
N HIS A 41 -2.76 -4.04 -10.99
CA HIS A 41 -2.83 -3.99 -9.53
C HIS A 41 -2.28 -2.67 -8.97
N ALA A 42 -1.18 -2.16 -9.53
CA ALA A 42 -0.65 -0.86 -9.13
C ALA A 42 -1.63 0.29 -9.45
N GLN A 43 -2.30 0.24 -10.61
CA GLN A 43 -3.35 1.21 -10.96
C GLN A 43 -4.54 1.14 -9.99
N GLU A 44 -4.99 -0.06 -9.62
CA GLU A 44 -6.07 -0.26 -8.65
C GLU A 44 -5.73 0.34 -7.29
N GLU A 45 -4.54 0.06 -6.74
CA GLU A 45 -4.09 0.61 -5.46
C GLU A 45 -3.94 2.15 -5.50
N LEU A 46 -3.54 2.72 -6.65
CA LEU A 46 -3.48 4.17 -6.83
C LEU A 46 -4.88 4.80 -6.90
N MET A 47 -5.86 4.12 -7.51
CA MET A 47 -7.27 4.58 -7.50
C MET A 47 -7.81 4.65 -6.07
N ASP A 48 -7.53 3.67 -5.21
CA ASP A 48 -7.88 3.71 -3.79
C ASP A 48 -7.21 4.90 -3.08
N GLY A 49 -5.94 5.17 -3.41
CA GLY A 49 -5.23 6.37 -2.96
C GLY A 49 -5.95 7.67 -3.35
N ILE A 50 -6.42 7.78 -4.59
CA ILE A 50 -7.18 8.95 -5.08
C ILE A 50 -8.49 9.12 -4.30
N LEU A 51 -9.20 8.02 -4.01
CA LEU A 51 -10.44 8.07 -3.21
C LEU A 51 -10.20 8.62 -1.80
N TYR A 52 -9.10 8.23 -1.15
CA TYR A 52 -8.72 8.81 0.14
C TYR A 52 -8.44 10.30 0.05
N LEU A 53 -7.71 10.75 -0.98
CA LEU A 53 -7.43 12.17 -1.19
C LEU A 53 -8.71 12.98 -1.42
N GLU A 54 -9.63 12.47 -2.24
CA GLU A 54 -10.93 13.13 -2.48
C GLU A 54 -11.75 13.23 -1.18
N LYS A 55 -11.76 12.17 -0.35
CA LYS A 55 -12.41 12.22 0.96
C LYS A 55 -11.79 13.26 1.89
N LEU A 56 -10.46 13.33 1.96
CA LEU A 56 -9.75 14.31 2.79
C LEU A 56 -10.03 15.74 2.34
N LYS A 57 -10.05 15.99 1.02
CA LYS A 57 -10.42 17.28 0.44
C LYS A 57 -11.83 17.69 0.84
N GLN A 58 -12.81 16.78 0.78
CA GLN A 58 -14.18 17.06 1.23
C GLN A 58 -14.28 17.37 2.72
N ILE A 59 -13.48 16.71 3.57
CA ILE A 59 -13.41 17.03 5.00
C ILE A 59 -12.85 18.44 5.17
N LYS A 60 -11.75 18.77 4.49
CA LYS A 60 -11.08 20.07 4.62
C LYS A 60 -11.91 21.24 4.12
N LEU A 61 -12.74 21.05 3.09
CA LEU A 61 -13.63 22.10 2.54
C LEU A 61 -14.90 22.33 3.36
N LYS A 62 -15.19 21.47 4.35
CA LYS A 62 -16.32 21.64 5.28
C LYS A 62 -15.93 22.34 6.59
N GLU A 63 -14.63 22.56 6.82
CA GLU A 63 -14.09 23.42 7.87
C GLU A 63 -14.14 24.89 7.44
#